data_AF-A0A3E2UF74-F1
#
_entry.id   AF-A0A3E2UF74-F1
#
_cell.length_a   1.000
_cell.length_b   1.000
_cell.length_c   1.000
_cell.angle_alpha   90.00
_cell.angle_beta   90.00
_cell.angle_gamma   90.00
#
_symmetry.space_group_name_H-M   'P 1'
#
loop_
_entity.id
_entity.type
_entity.pdbx_description
1 polymer ?
#
loop_
_entity_poly.entity_id
_entity_poly.type
_entity_poly.pdbx_seq_one_letter_code
_entity_poly.pdbx_strand_id
1 'polypeptide(L)'
;MKKMYIDQIHTGLNTLALSMDAQWFGMNRKDATEAQRNACEGLYQGYIAAICMMGGDWKRDQNGKHRIFLAGLSSRDVDEYNEED
;
A
#
# COMPACT_ATOMS: atom_id res chain seq x y z
N MET A 1 11.76 -20.07 -5.60
CA MET A 1 11.22 -19.87 -4.23
C MET A 1 10.15 -20.94 -3.98
N LYS A 2 10.04 -21.54 -2.78
CA LYS A 2 8.97 -22.53 -2.52
C LYS A 2 7.60 -21.82 -2.55
N LYS A 3 6.56 -22.46 -3.11
CA LYS A 3 5.20 -21.89 -3.24
C LYS A 3 4.69 -21.23 -1.94
N MET A 4 4.86 -21.92 -0.81
CA MET A 4 4.49 -21.40 0.51
C MET A 4 5.10 -20.02 0.84
N TYR A 5 6.34 -19.75 0.44
CA TYR A 5 6.96 -18.44 0.67
C TYR A 5 6.38 -17.36 -0.24
N ILE A 6 6.02 -17.71 -1.47
CA ILE A 6 5.36 -16.78 -2.39
C ILE A 6 3.99 -16.40 -1.84
N ASP A 7 3.21 -17.38 -1.38
CA ASP A 7 1.87 -17.14 -0.80
C ASP A 7 1.96 -16.27 0.46
N GLN A 8 2.99 -16.48 1.29
CA GLN A 8 3.23 -15.67 2.48
C GLN A 8 3.62 -14.23 2.13
N ILE A 9 4.50 -14.04 1.14
CA ILE A 9 4.86 -12.69 0.67
C ILE A 9 3.64 -12.00 0.08
N HIS A 10 2.86 -12.69 -0.75
CA HIS A 10 1.62 -12.15 -1.34
C HIS A 10 0.65 -11.66 -0.27
N THR A 11 0.43 -12.47 0.78
CA THR A 11 -0.40 -12.10 1.93
C THR A 11 0.13 -10.86 2.65
N GLY A 12 1.46 -10.78 2.84
CA GLY A 12 2.10 -9.61 3.43
C GLY A 12 1.92 -8.34 2.59
N LEU A 13 2.11 -8.43 1.27
CA LEU A 13 1.92 -7.31 0.35
C LEU A 13 0.47 -6.84 0.31
N ASN A 14 -0.51 -7.76 0.33
CA ASN A 14 -1.93 -7.43 0.42
C ASN A 14 -2.24 -6.69 1.73
N THR A 15 -1.74 -7.21 2.85
CA THR A 15 -1.91 -6.58 4.17
C THR A 15 -1.34 -5.17 4.18
N LEU A 16 -0.14 -4.97 3.62
CA LEU A 16 0.49 -3.66 3.52
C LEU A 16 -0.33 -2.69 2.65
N ALA A 17 -0.86 -3.15 1.52
CA ALA A 17 -1.74 -2.34 0.66
C ALA A 17 -2.99 -1.87 1.43
N LEU A 18 -3.64 -2.78 2.17
CA LEU A 18 -4.81 -2.44 2.99
C LEU A 18 -4.48 -1.46 4.13
N SER A 19 -3.30 -1.61 4.75
CA SER A 19 -2.83 -0.66 5.75
C SER A 19 -2.62 0.73 5.14
N MET A 20 -2.00 0.81 3.96
CA MET A 20 -1.81 2.08 3.25
C MET A 20 -3.14 2.71 2.82
N ASP A 21 -4.12 1.93 2.37
CA ASP A 21 -5.48 2.41 2.10
C ASP A 21 -6.12 3.04 3.34
N ALA A 22 -6.01 2.38 4.50
CA ALA A 22 -6.60 2.84 5.74
C ALA A 22 -5.97 4.16 6.22
N GLN A 23 -4.64 4.28 6.14
CA GLN A 23 -3.95 5.53 6.52
C GLN A 23 -4.23 6.66 5.55
N TRP A 24 -4.27 6.37 4.24
CA TRP A 24 -4.67 7.35 3.23
C TRP A 24 -6.09 7.86 3.48
N PHE A 25 -7.03 6.96 3.75
CA PHE A 25 -8.39 7.34 4.12
C PHE A 25 -8.40 8.21 5.38
N GLY A 26 -7.72 7.79 6.45
CA GLY A 26 -7.65 8.52 7.71
C GLY A 26 -7.12 9.95 7.56
N MET A 27 -6.09 10.14 6.73
CA MET A 27 -5.50 11.45 6.43
C MET A 27 -6.47 12.37 5.66
N ASN A 28 -7.33 11.80 4.80
CA ASN A 28 -8.23 12.54 3.92
C ASN A 28 -9.67 12.67 4.45
N ARG A 29 -9.95 12.14 5.65
CA ARG A 29 -11.25 12.30 6.31
C ARG A 29 -11.53 13.76 6.67
N LYS A 30 -12.73 14.23 6.33
CA LYS A 30 -13.17 15.61 6.60
C LYS A 30 -13.38 15.89 8.09
N ASP A 31 -13.69 14.87 8.87
CA ASP A 31 -13.98 14.96 10.30
C ASP A 31 -12.75 14.68 11.19
N ALA A 32 -11.59 14.39 10.61
CA ALA A 32 -10.38 14.11 11.36
C ALA A 32 -9.82 15.39 12.02
N THR A 33 -9.29 15.25 13.23
CA THR A 33 -8.46 16.29 13.86
C THR A 33 -7.09 16.34 13.20
N GLU A 34 -6.35 17.44 13.41
CA GLU A 34 -4.97 17.56 12.92
C GLU A 34 -4.07 16.45 13.50
N ALA A 35 -4.21 16.15 14.79
CA ALA A 35 -3.45 15.07 15.43
C ALA A 35 -3.72 13.70 14.79
N GLN A 36 -4.99 13.42 14.43
CA GLN A 36 -5.35 12.18 13.73
C GLN A 36 -4.76 12.13 12.32
N ARG A 37 -4.83 13.24 11.57
CA ARG A 37 -4.21 13.34 10.24
C ARG A 37 -2.70 13.10 10.31
N ASN A 38 -2.01 13.76 11.24
CA ASN A 38 -0.56 13.62 11.40
C ASN A 38 -0.17 12.19 11.80
N ALA A 39 -0.96 11.53 12.65
CA ALA A 39 -0.73 10.12 13.01
C ALA A 39 -0.87 9.19 11.79
N CYS A 40 -1.93 9.37 10.98
CA CYS A 40 -2.13 8.61 9.75
C CYS A 40 -1.03 8.89 8.73
N GLU A 41 -0.66 10.16 8.54
CA GLU A 41 0.42 10.55 7.63
C GLU A 41 1.75 9.93 8.04
N GLY A 42 2.11 9.98 9.33
CA GLY A 42 3.34 9.38 9.83
C GLY A 42 3.41 7.86 9.56
N LEU A 43 2.31 7.14 9.80
CA LEU A 43 2.23 5.71 9.48
C LEU A 43 2.31 5.47 7.96
N TYR A 44 1.60 6.27 7.16
CA TYR A 44 1.60 6.16 5.71
C TYR A 44 3.01 6.35 5.12
N GLN A 45 3.72 7.40 5.54
CA GLN A 45 5.11 7.65 5.15
C GLN A 45 6.05 6.56 5.65
N GLY A 46 5.82 6.03 6.85
CA GLY A 46 6.58 4.90 7.39
C GLY A 46 6.45 3.64 6.52
N TYR A 47 5.24 3.32 6.05
CA TYR A 47 5.02 2.19 5.13
C TYR A 47 5.71 2.38 3.78
N ILE A 48 5.61 3.58 3.20
CA ILE A 48 6.31 3.94 1.95
C ILE A 48 7.82 3.78 2.12
N ALA A 49 8.40 4.34 3.19
CA ALA A 49 9.82 4.24 3.44
C ALA A 49 10.25 2.78 3.61
N ALA A 50 9.50 1.98 4.37
CA ALA A 50 9.80 0.57 4.60
C ALA A 50 9.80 -0.24 3.29
N ILE A 51 8.79 -0.08 2.42
CA ILE A 51 8.75 -0.80 1.14
C ILE A 51 9.90 -0.39 0.22
N CYS A 52 10.20 0.91 0.12
CA CYS A 52 11.31 1.41 -0.70
C CYS A 52 12.66 0.91 -0.18
N MET A 53 12.88 0.85 1.13
CA MET A 53 14.11 0.29 1.71
C MET A 53 14.29 -1.20 1.42
N MET A 54 13.19 -1.95 1.25
CA MET A 54 13.23 -3.35 0.83
C MET A 54 13.42 -3.51 -0.70
N GLY A 55 13.57 -2.41 -1.45
CA GLY A 55 13.65 -2.42 -2.92
C GLY A 55 12.32 -2.66 -3.61
N GLY A 56 11.20 -2.47 -2.91
CA GLY A 56 9.87 -2.51 -3.47
C GLY A 56 9.40 -1.14 -3.98
N ASP A 57 8.24 -1.16 -4.62
CA ASP A 57 7.58 0.03 -5.17
C ASP A 57 6.08 -0.02 -4.87
N TRP A 58 5.38 1.08 -5.09
CA TRP A 58 3.94 1.18 -4.85
C TRP A 58 3.28 2.13 -5.85
N LYS A 59 2.01 1.88 -6.12
CA LYS A 59 1.12 2.76 -6.89
C LYS A 59 -0.16 3.00 -6.11
N ARG A 60 -0.78 4.15 -6.34
CA ARG A 60 -2.08 4.51 -5.76
C ARG A 60 -2.98 5.02 -6.87
N ASP A 61 -4.21 4.51 -6.92
CA ASP A 61 -5.23 5.00 -7.85
C ASP A 61 -5.91 6.29 -7.35
N GLN A 62 -6.83 6.81 -8.16
CA GLN A 62 -7.61 8.01 -7.84
C GLN A 62 -8.54 7.82 -6.63
N ASN A 63 -8.92 6.59 -6.32
CA ASN A 63 -9.77 6.23 -5.18
C ASN A 63 -8.95 6.03 -3.89
N GLY A 64 -7.63 6.22 -3.94
CA GLY A 64 -6.75 6.03 -2.80
C GLY A 64 -6.41 4.56 -2.51
N LYS A 65 -6.67 3.65 -3.46
CA LYS A 65 -6.35 2.23 -3.34
C LYS A 65 -4.93 1.96 -3.79
N HIS A 66 -4.22 1.17 -2.98
CA HIS A 66 -2.81 0.89 -3.19
C HIS A 66 -2.58 -0.45 -3.86
N ARG A 67 -1.47 -0.49 -4.58
CA ARG A 67 -0.84 -1.71 -5.06
C ARG A 67 0.65 -1.66 -4.74
N ILE A 68 1.14 -2.74 -4.15
CA ILE A 68 2.52 -2.85 -3.66
C ILE A 68 3.26 -3.90 -4.46
N PHE A 69 4.51 -3.60 -4.80
CA PHE A 69 5.38 -4.44 -5.60
C PHE A 69 6.66 -4.74 -4.82
N LEU A 70 7.07 -6.00 -4.77
CA LEU A 70 8.33 -6.40 -4.14
C LEU A 70 8.86 -7.66 -4.80
N ALA A 71 10.12 -7.63 -5.25
CA ALA A 71 10.80 -8.80 -5.83
C ALA A 71 10.00 -9.52 -6.95
N GLY A 72 9.34 -8.75 -7.82
CA GLY A 72 8.50 -9.27 -8.91
C GLY A 72 7.13 -9.80 -8.49
N LEU A 73 6.77 -9.66 -7.21
CA LEU A 73 5.44 -9.98 -6.67
C LEU A 73 4.64 -8.69 -6.49
N SER A 74 3.32 -8.82 -6.55
CA SER A 74 2.35 -7.73 -6.40
C SER A 74 1.37 -8.06 -5.27
N SER A 75 0.81 -7.04 -4.62
CA SER A 75 -0.27 -7.21 -3.62
C SER A 75 -1.62 -7.64 -4.20
N ARG A 76 -1.73 -7.63 -5.54
CA ARG A 76 -2.89 -8.08 -6.31
C ARG A 76 -2.45 -9.03 -7.42
N ASP A 77 -3.29 -10.02 -7.70
CA ASP A 77 -3.05 -11.05 -8.72
C ASP A 77 -3.26 -10.56 -10.16
N VAL A 78 -4.00 -9.47 -10.36
CA VAL A 78 -4.35 -8.92 -11.69
C VAL A 78 -3.96 -7.46 -11.82
N ASP A 79 -3.33 -7.13 -12.96
CA ASP A 79 -3.16 -5.76 -13.45
C ASP A 79 -4.53 -5.22 -13.90
N GLU A 80 -5.39 -4.81 -12.96
CA GLU A 80 -6.51 -3.91 -13.28
C GLU A 80 -5.92 -2.51 -13.49
N TYR A 81 -5.29 -2.33 -14.65
CA TYR A 81 -4.73 -1.07 -15.09
C TYR A 81 -5.69 -0.48 -16.14
N ASN A 82 -6.57 0.41 -15.71
CA ASN A 82 -7.23 1.34 -16.63
C ASN A 82 -6.33 2.58 -16.71
N GLU A 83 -5.36 2.57 -17.62
CA GLU A 83 -4.80 3.83 -18.12
C GLU A 83 -5.90 4.43 -19.01
N GLU A 84 -6.59 5.45 -18.53
CA GLU A 84 -7.27 6.36 -19.45
C GLU A 84 -6.17 7.19 -20.13
N ASP A 85 -6.06 7.02 -21.46
CA ASP A 85 -5.16 7.74 -22.37
C ASP A 85 -5.30 9.27 -22.29
#